data_AF-A0A352WK02-F1
#
_entry.id   AF-A0A352WK02-F1
#
_cell.length_a   1.000
_cell.length_b   1.000
_cell.length_c   1.000
_cell.angle_alpha   90.00
_cell.angle_beta   90.00
_cell.angle_gamma   90.00
#
_symmetry.space_group_name_H-M   'P 1'
#
loop_
_entity.id
_entity.type
_entity.pdbx_description
1 polymer ?
#
loop_
_entity_poly.entity_id
_entity_poly.type
_entity_poly.pdbx_seq_one_letter_code
_entity_poly.pdbx_strand_id
1 'polypeptide(L)'
;EEIKGTGVSVTALCPGPTKTGFWKAANTVETSELNNLKNASPKKVASYGYKKMMKDKVIAIPGGAVKLAPLGVRILPRSAVRKIVYKVQKMK
;
A
#
# COMPACT_ATOMS: atom_id res chain seq x y z
N GLU A 1 -18.57 -10.10 9.07
CA GLU A 1 -19.04 -10.70 10.34
C GLU A 1 -19.47 -9.64 11.36
N GLU A 2 -18.57 -8.80 11.88
CA GLU A 2 -18.90 -7.88 12.99
C GLU A 2 -20.08 -6.92 12.73
N ILE A 3 -20.19 -6.37 11.52
CA ILE A 3 -21.22 -5.37 11.16
C ILE A 3 -22.34 -5.95 10.28
N LYS A 4 -22.46 -7.28 10.19
CA LYS A 4 -23.44 -7.91 9.29
C LYS A 4 -24.87 -7.63 9.77
N GLY A 5 -25.73 -7.19 8.87
CA GLY A 5 -27.16 -6.92 9.16
C GLY A 5 -27.44 -5.54 9.75
N THR A 6 -26.44 -4.69 9.97
CA THR A 6 -26.63 -3.32 10.48
C THR A 6 -26.95 -2.30 9.38
N GLY A 7 -26.79 -2.68 8.11
CA GLY A 7 -26.87 -1.75 6.97
C GLY A 7 -25.63 -0.86 6.80
N VAL A 8 -24.60 -1.03 7.64
CA VAL A 8 -23.33 -0.29 7.55
C VAL A 8 -22.29 -1.13 6.82
N SER A 9 -21.51 -0.50 5.94
CA SER A 9 -20.32 -1.11 5.34
C SER A 9 -19.04 -0.38 5.79
N VAL A 10 -17.94 -1.14 5.89
CA VAL A 10 -16.62 -0.62 6.30
C VAL A 10 -15.59 -1.09 5.28
N THR A 11 -14.68 -0.18 4.90
CA THR A 11 -13.63 -0.44 3.92
C THR A 11 -12.28 0.02 4.45
N ALA A 12 -11.31 -0.90 4.52
CA ALA A 12 -9.92 -0.59 4.84
C ALA A 12 -9.15 -0.24 3.57
N LEU A 13 -8.68 1.01 3.48
CA LEU A 13 -7.81 1.49 2.40
C LEU A 13 -6.35 1.32 2.79
N CYS A 14 -5.60 0.49 2.06
CA CYS A 14 -4.20 0.16 2.35
C CYS A 14 -3.28 0.57 1.18
N PRO A 15 -2.95 1.86 1.03
CA PRO A 15 -2.05 2.34 -0.01
C PRO A 15 -0.58 2.09 0.32
N GLY A 16 0.24 2.02 -0.72
CA GLY A 16 1.69 2.22 -0.57
C GLY A 16 2.03 3.69 -0.28
N PRO A 17 3.33 4.04 -0.26
CA PRO A 17 3.78 5.42 -0.05
C PRO A 17 3.02 6.41 -0.93
N THR A 18 2.41 7.40 -0.30
CA THR A 18 1.55 8.40 -0.94
C THR A 18 2.18 9.76 -0.71
N LYS A 19 2.25 10.61 -1.75
CA LYS A 19 2.89 11.93 -1.68
C LYS A 19 2.00 12.94 -0.96
N THR A 20 1.87 12.82 0.36
CA THR A 20 1.11 13.74 1.24
C THR A 20 2.07 14.56 2.11
N GLY A 21 1.54 15.55 2.83
CA GLY A 21 2.30 16.30 3.84
C GLY A 21 2.72 15.47 5.05
N PHE A 22 2.28 14.21 5.16
CA PHE A 22 2.63 13.31 6.27
C PHE A 22 4.14 13.15 6.43
N TRP A 23 4.90 12.97 5.35
CA TRP A 23 6.34 12.74 5.42
C TRP A 23 7.11 13.95 5.98
N LYS A 24 6.67 15.15 5.62
CA LYS A 24 7.19 16.40 6.19
C LYS A 24 6.83 16.54 7.67
N ALA A 25 5.59 16.22 8.03
CA ALA A 25 5.13 16.30 9.43
C ALA A 25 5.76 15.24 10.33
N ALA A 26 6.08 14.05 9.79
CA ALA A 26 6.66 12.95 10.52
C ALA A 26 8.18 13.09 10.78
N ASN A 27 8.80 14.21 10.38
CA ASN A 27 10.26 14.44 10.45
C ASN A 27 11.10 13.30 9.86
N THR A 28 10.51 12.50 8.98
CA THR A 28 11.25 11.56 8.15
C THR A 28 12.06 12.36 7.16
N VAL A 29 13.38 12.13 7.12
CA VAL A 29 14.26 12.67 6.09
C VAL A 29 13.60 12.40 4.73
N GLU A 30 13.34 13.45 3.95
CA GLU A 30 12.95 13.33 2.54
C GLU A 30 14.15 12.71 1.79
N THR A 31 14.34 11.41 1.98
CA THR A 31 15.32 10.62 1.27
C THR A 31 14.97 10.73 -0.21
N SER A 32 16.00 10.89 -1.06
CA SER A 32 15.87 10.88 -2.51
C SER A 32 15.07 9.67 -3.00
N GLU A 33 15.09 8.57 -2.26
CA GLU A 33 14.31 7.34 -2.46
C GLU A 33 12.80 7.51 -2.28
N LEU A 34 12.36 8.32 -1.31
CA LEU A 34 10.95 8.65 -1.15
C LEU A 34 10.45 9.46 -2.35
N ASN A 35 11.33 10.20 -3.02
CA ASN A 35 11.03 10.87 -4.29
C ASN A 35 11.18 9.96 -5.53
N ASN A 36 12.02 8.91 -5.46
CA ASN A 36 12.27 7.96 -6.56
C ASN A 36 11.31 6.75 -6.58
N LEU A 37 10.69 6.41 -5.45
CA LEU A 37 9.54 5.51 -5.43
C LEU A 37 8.41 6.20 -6.20
N LYS A 38 7.74 5.46 -7.10
CA LYS A 38 6.52 5.92 -7.79
C LYS A 38 5.41 6.12 -6.76
N ASN A 39 5.50 7.19 -5.98
CA ASN A 39 4.56 7.52 -4.93
C ASN A 39 3.19 7.68 -5.54
N ALA A 40 2.20 7.11 -4.86
CA ALA A 40 0.84 7.26 -5.29
C ALA A 40 0.42 8.74 -5.14
N SER A 41 -0.28 9.25 -6.15
CA SER A 41 -0.92 10.56 -6.04
C SER A 41 -2.03 10.49 -4.98
N PRO A 42 -2.09 11.41 -4.00
CA PRO A 42 -3.15 11.43 -2.98
C PRO A 42 -4.55 11.42 -3.58
N LYS A 43 -4.77 12.22 -4.64
CA LYS A 43 -6.05 12.30 -5.35
C LYS A 43 -6.45 10.94 -5.95
N LYS A 44 -5.49 10.22 -6.53
CA LYS A 44 -5.73 8.88 -7.10
C LYS A 44 -6.04 7.86 -6.01
N VAL A 45 -5.31 7.89 -4.88
CA VAL A 45 -5.54 7.02 -3.72
C VAL A 45 -6.92 7.25 -3.12
N ALA A 46 -7.28 8.49 -2.85
CA ALA A 46 -8.59 8.87 -2.30
C ALA A 46 -9.72 8.47 -3.24
N SER A 47 -9.61 8.78 -4.54
CA SER A 47 -10.60 8.42 -5.55
C SER A 47 -10.78 6.91 -5.66
N TYR A 48 -9.69 6.14 -5.57
CA TYR A 48 -9.75 4.68 -5.58
C TYR A 48 -10.44 4.14 -4.33
N GLY A 49 -10.06 4.63 -3.15
CA GLY A 49 -10.67 4.22 -1.87
C GLY A 49 -12.16 4.47 -1.87
N TYR A 50 -12.59 5.67 -2.26
CA TYR A 50 -14.00 6.02 -2.36
C TYR A 50 -14.77 5.09 -3.30
N LYS A 51 -14.24 4.83 -4.50
CA LYS A 51 -14.87 3.91 -5.47
C LYS A 51 -14.98 2.47 -4.97
N LYS A 52 -14.08 2.03 -4.08
CA LYS A 52 -14.12 0.69 -3.49
C LYS A 52 -15.07 0.61 -2.30
N MET A 53 -15.11 1.67 -1.50
CA MET A 53 -16.07 1.85 -0.42
C MET A 53 -17.51 1.82 -0.95
N MET A 54 -17.80 2.56 -2.02
CA MET A 54 -19.11 2.54 -2.69
C MET A 54 -19.49 1.18 -3.33
N LYS A 55 -18.59 0.20 -3.30
CA LYS A 55 -18.81 -1.17 -3.79
C LYS A 55 -18.75 -2.20 -2.66
N ASP A 56 -18.83 -1.73 -1.41
CA ASP A 56 -18.75 -2.53 -0.17
C ASP A 56 -17.53 -3.47 -0.13
N LYS A 57 -16.40 -3.02 -0.69
CA LYS A 57 -15.16 -3.80 -0.70
C LYS A 57 -14.43 -3.63 0.62
N VAL A 58 -14.50 -4.65 1.46
CA VAL A 58 -13.84 -4.71 2.78
C VAL A 58 -12.37 -4.27 2.75
N ILE A 59 -11.60 -4.66 1.72
CA ILE A 59 -10.18 -4.30 1.58
C ILE A 59 -9.92 -3.65 0.21
N ALA A 60 -9.34 -2.45 0.23
CA ALA A 60 -8.97 -1.67 -0.94
C ALA A 60 -7.47 -1.40 -0.97
N ILE A 61 -6.73 -2.12 -1.83
CA ILE A 61 -5.29 -1.91 -2.05
C ILE A 61 -5.11 -1.22 -3.42
N PRO A 62 -4.70 0.06 -3.48
CA PRO A 62 -4.36 0.74 -4.72
C PRO A 62 -3.04 0.21 -5.30
N GLY A 63 -3.06 -0.23 -6.57
CA GLY A 63 -1.87 -0.69 -7.30
C GLY A 63 -1.68 -2.21 -7.28
N GLY A 64 -1.32 -2.79 -8.43
CA GLY A 64 -1.19 -4.25 -8.61
C GLY A 64 0.05 -4.86 -7.94
N ALA A 65 1.18 -4.15 -7.93
CA ALA A 65 2.43 -4.68 -7.40
C ALA A 65 2.38 -4.93 -5.88
N VAL A 66 1.85 -3.99 -5.10
CA VAL A 66 1.70 -4.15 -3.63
C VAL A 66 0.72 -5.27 -3.31
N LYS A 67 -0.34 -5.42 -4.11
CA LYS A 67 -1.33 -6.49 -3.94
C LYS A 67 -0.74 -7.89 -4.20
N LEU A 68 0.25 -8.00 -5.09
CA LEU A 68 0.88 -9.27 -5.46
C LEU A 68 2.10 -9.62 -4.60
N ALA A 69 2.71 -8.66 -3.91
CA ALA A 69 3.90 -8.90 -3.09
C ALA A 69 3.69 -10.00 -2.02
N PRO A 70 2.57 -10.05 -1.26
CA PRO A 70 2.33 -11.13 -0.30
C PRO A 70 2.24 -12.51 -0.97
N LEU A 71 1.67 -12.57 -2.17
CA LEU A 71 1.58 -13.80 -2.94
C LEU A 71 2.97 -14.26 -3.42
N GLY A 72 3.79 -13.33 -3.88
CA GLY A 72 5.17 -13.60 -4.27
C GLY A 72 6.00 -14.18 -3.13
N VAL A 73 5.88 -13.61 -1.92
CA VAL A 73 6.57 -14.14 -0.71
C VAL A 73 6.11 -15.56 -0.36
N ARG A 74 4.84 -15.89 -0.62
CA ARG A 74 4.29 -17.21 -0.34
C ARG A 74 4.69 -18.29 -1.35
N ILE A 75 4.96 -17.89 -2.61
CA ILE A 75 5.30 -18.82 -3.70
C ILE A 75 6.82 -18.99 -3.88
N LEU A 76 7.60 -17.92 -3.67
CA LEU A 76 9.04 -17.95 -3.91
C LEU A 76 9.80 -18.70 -2.81
N PRO A 77 10.90 -19.40 -3.15
CA PRO A 77 11.80 -19.99 -2.16
C PRO A 77 12.35 -18.94 -1.19
N ARG A 78 12.49 -19.30 0.09
CA ARG A 78 12.99 -18.39 1.14
C ARG A 78 14.36 -17.77 0.82
N SER A 79 15.23 -18.48 0.10
CA SER A 79 16.53 -17.97 -0.35
C SER A 79 16.42 -16.84 -1.37
N ALA A 80 15.46 -16.92 -2.29
CA ALA A 80 15.18 -15.89 -3.27
C ALA A 80 14.59 -14.64 -2.60
N VAL A 81 13.61 -14.82 -1.70
CA VAL A 81 13.03 -13.72 -0.92
C VAL A 81 14.12 -12.97 -0.14
N ARG A 82 15.00 -13.69 0.57
CA ARG A 82 16.12 -13.07 1.30
C ARG A 82 17.04 -12.26 0.39
N LYS A 83 17.42 -12.78 -0.79
CA LYS A 83 18.27 -12.05 -1.75
C LYS A 83 17.60 -10.79 -2.29
N ILE A 84 16.30 -10.85 -2.58
CA ILE A 84 15.52 -9.69 -3.06
C ILE A 84 15.46 -8.63 -1.96
N VAL A 85 15.09 -9.00 -0.73
CA VAL A 85 15.02 -8.09 0.41
C VAL A 85 16.39 -7.45 0.68
N TYR A 86 17.47 -8.23 0.67
CA TYR A 86 18.83 -7.73 0.85
C TYR A 86 19.20 -6.68 -0.22
N LYS A 87 18.87 -6.93 -1.49
CA LYS A 87 19.07 -5.95 -2.56
C LYS A 87 18.25 -4.68 -2.34
N VAL A 88 16.98 -4.80 -1.96
CA VAL A 88 16.10 -3.65 -1.68
C VAL A 88 16.64 -2.81 -0.51
N GLN A 89 17.15 -3.45 0.54
CA GLN A 89 17.73 -2.76 1.69
C GLN A 89 19.07 -2.08 1.37
N LYS A 90 19.87 -2.64 0.46
CA LYS A 90 21.17 -2.08 0.05
C LYS A 90 21.03 -0.97 -1.01
N MET A 91 19.87 -0.86 -1.65
CA MET A 91 19.52 0.27 -2.52
C MET A 91 19.03 1.49 -1.73
N LYS A 92 18.99 1.38 -0.40
CA LYS A 92 18.80 2.45 0.57
C LYS A 92 20.17 2.96 1.03
#